data_AF-G7EMU8-F1
#
_entry.id   AF-G7EMU8-F1
#
_cell.length_a   1.000
_cell.length_b   1.000
_cell.length_c   1.000
_cell.angle_alpha   90.00
_cell.angle_beta   90.00
_cell.angle_gamma   90.00
#
_symmetry.space_group_name_H-M   'P 1'
#
loop_
_entity.id
_entity.type
_entity.pdbx_description
1 polymer ?
#
loop_
_entity_poly.entity_id
_entity_poly.type
_entity_poly.pdbx_seq_one_letter_code
_entity_poly.pdbx_strand_id
1 'polypeptide(L)'
;MAKSISALPEQEQQYLTITGKASIALAFFLLAELLSTVISKTDSVIYLLVDLTLFVSFIYCIVLAAKSMKFAKHISNLGYWALKFNDEYVDYVSSFSLRATCHIMVIGGIFLAYSGDSNWFIGLITPLKLTDALQILLCLAAATHGALILWKLRKEELYE
;
A
#
# COMPACT_ATOMS: atom_id res chain seq x y z
N MET A 1 25.03 9.74 21.56
CA MET A 1 25.63 9.23 20.31
C MET A 1 24.90 7.95 19.96
N ALA A 2 23.95 8.01 19.02
CA ALA A 2 23.18 6.82 18.64
C ALA A 2 24.14 5.82 17.99
N LYS A 3 24.20 4.61 18.53
CA LYS A 3 24.94 3.50 17.94
C LYS A 3 24.35 3.32 16.53
N SER A 4 25.09 3.72 15.48
CA SER A 4 24.66 3.43 14.12
C SER A 4 24.77 1.93 13.97
N ILE A 5 23.63 1.25 14.13
CA ILE A 5 23.47 -0.08 13.59
C ILE A 5 23.63 0.16 12.09
N SER A 6 24.82 -0.15 11.55
CA SER A 6 24.98 -0.24 10.10
C SER A 6 24.13 -1.44 9.70
N ALA A 7 22.85 -1.21 9.49
CA ALA A 7 21.97 -2.20 8.91
C ALA A 7 22.64 -2.63 7.60
N LEU A 8 22.79 -3.94 7.41
CA LEU A 8 23.30 -4.43 6.13
C LEU A 8 22.32 -3.96 5.04
N PRO A 9 22.80 -3.44 3.89
CA PRO A 9 21.93 -3.01 2.78
C PRO A 9 20.86 -4.05 2.43
N GLU A 10 21.22 -5.34 2.47
CA GLU A 10 20.32 -6.47 2.29
C GLU A 10 19.12 -6.48 3.26
N GLN A 11 19.33 -6.09 4.53
CA GLN A 11 18.25 -6.04 5.52
C GLN A 11 17.27 -4.90 5.24
N GLU A 12 17.79 -3.74 4.82
CA GLU A 12 16.96 -2.59 4.43
C GLU A 12 16.15 -2.91 3.15
N GLN A 13 16.78 -3.54 2.16
CA GLN A 13 16.10 -4.03 0.95
C GLN A 13 15.04 -5.10 1.23
N GLN A 14 15.32 -6.08 2.09
CA GLN A 14 14.35 -7.11 2.49
C GLN A 14 13.16 -6.50 3.22
N TYR A 15 13.42 -5.57 4.14
CA TYR A 15 12.36 -4.86 4.84
C TYR A 15 11.50 -4.04 3.88
N LEU A 16 12.12 -3.25 2.99
CA LEU A 16 11.39 -2.47 2.00
C LEU A 16 10.59 -3.37 1.05
N THR A 17 11.11 -4.53 0.66
CA THR A 17 10.38 -5.54 -0.12
C THR A 17 9.16 -6.07 0.61
N ILE A 18 9.26 -6.35 1.91
CA ILE A 18 8.12 -6.77 2.75
C ILE A 18 7.08 -5.65 2.80
N THR A 19 7.51 -4.40 2.98
CA THR A 19 6.64 -3.21 2.95
C THR A 19 5.91 -3.08 1.61
N GLY A 20 6.62 -3.27 0.49
CA GLY A 20 6.02 -3.25 -0.84
C GLY A 20 4.97 -4.34 -1.02
N LYS A 21 5.25 -5.58 -0.58
CA LYS A 21 4.28 -6.69 -0.58
C LYS A 21 3.07 -6.41 0.30
N ALA A 22 3.28 -5.81 1.48
CA ALA A 22 2.22 -5.45 2.40
C ALA A 22 1.30 -4.39 1.80
N SER A 23 1.88 -3.41 1.09
CA SER A 23 1.11 -2.38 0.41
C SER A 23 0.26 -2.92 -0.73
N ILE A 24 0.78 -3.89 -1.51
CA ILE A 24 -0.01 -4.59 -2.53
C ILE A 24 -1.13 -5.42 -1.89
N ALA A 25 -0.83 -6.16 -0.82
CA ALA A 25 -1.83 -6.94 -0.08
C ALA A 25 -2.96 -6.07 0.46
N LEU A 26 -2.62 -4.90 1.01
CA LEU A 26 -3.58 -3.90 1.46
C LEU A 26 -4.43 -3.38 0.29
N ALA A 27 -3.85 -3.11 -0.87
CA ALA A 27 -4.61 -2.69 -2.04
C ALA A 27 -5.62 -3.76 -2.49
N PHE A 28 -5.22 -5.03 -2.51
CA PHE A 28 -6.15 -6.13 -2.80
C PHE A 28 -7.27 -6.26 -1.76
N PHE A 29 -6.95 -6.09 -0.48
CA PHE A 29 -7.94 -6.08 0.59
C PHE A 29 -8.96 -4.95 0.38
N LEU A 30 -8.51 -3.71 0.18
CA LEU A 30 -9.37 -2.55 -0.04
C LEU A 30 -10.21 -2.70 -1.31
N LEU A 31 -9.66 -3.26 -2.38
CA LEU A 31 -10.39 -3.53 -3.61
C LEU A 31 -11.47 -4.59 -3.42
N ALA A 32 -11.16 -5.68 -2.73
CA ALA A 32 -12.12 -6.74 -2.44
C ALA A 32 -13.25 -6.24 -1.51
N GLU A 33 -12.93 -5.39 -0.54
CA GLU A 33 -13.91 -4.76 0.34
C GLU A 33 -14.83 -3.82 -0.44
N LEU A 34 -14.30 -3.07 -1.41
CA LEU A 34 -15.12 -2.26 -2.31
C LEU A 34 -16.02 -3.14 -3.21
N LEU A 35 -15.50 -4.25 -3.72
CA LEU A 35 -16.30 -5.16 -4.56
C LEU A 35 -17.43 -5.81 -3.76
N SER A 36 -17.23 -6.10 -2.47
CA SER A 36 -18.29 -6.69 -1.63
C SER A 36 -19.46 -5.73 -1.39
N THR A 37 -19.24 -4.41 -1.42
CA THR A 37 -20.34 -3.43 -1.32
C THR A 37 -21.16 -3.30 -2.60
N VAL A 38 -20.56 -3.62 -3.76
CA VAL A 38 -21.21 -3.55 -5.07
C VAL A 38 -21.95 -4.85 -5.43
N ILE A 39 -21.44 -6.00 -4.97
CA ILE A 39 -22.05 -7.30 -5.28
C ILE A 39 -23.29 -7.51 -4.41
N SER A 40 -24.47 -7.33 -5.01
CA SER A 40 -25.76 -7.47 -4.34
C SER A 40 -26.20 -8.93 -4.11
N LYS A 41 -25.63 -9.89 -4.83
CA LYS A 41 -26.00 -11.31 -4.75
C LYS A 41 -25.00 -12.11 -3.91
N THR A 42 -25.31 -12.24 -2.63
CA THR A 42 -24.50 -12.96 -1.63
C THR A 42 -24.35 -14.46 -1.92
N ASP A 43 -25.34 -15.06 -2.59
CA ASP A 43 -25.32 -16.50 -2.94
C ASP A 43 -24.56 -16.79 -4.24
N SER A 44 -23.80 -15.82 -4.77
CA SER A 44 -23.05 -15.99 -6.00
C SER A 44 -21.64 -16.52 -5.73
N VAL A 45 -21.12 -17.32 -6.67
CA VAL A 45 -19.71 -17.76 -6.67
C VAL A 45 -18.76 -16.56 -6.64
N ILE A 46 -19.16 -15.45 -7.25
CA ILE A 46 -18.38 -14.20 -7.27
C ILE A 46 -18.27 -13.62 -5.85
N TYR A 47 -19.37 -13.56 -5.10
CA TYR A 47 -19.35 -13.10 -3.71
C TYR A 47 -18.43 -13.97 -2.84
N LEU A 48 -18.51 -15.30 -2.98
CA LEU A 48 -17.63 -16.24 -2.28
C LEU A 48 -16.14 -15.99 -2.59
N LEU A 49 -15.80 -15.73 -3.86
CA LEU A 49 -14.42 -15.43 -4.27
C LEU A 49 -13.92 -14.12 -3.65
N VAL A 50 -14.78 -13.10 -3.56
CA VAL A 50 -14.44 -11.83 -2.93
C VAL A 50 -14.21 -12.01 -1.43
N ASP A 51 -15.09 -12.73 -0.73
CA ASP A 51 -14.93 -13.05 0.69
C ASP A 51 -13.64 -13.84 0.97
N LEU A 52 -13.34 -14.83 0.14
CA LEU A 52 -12.08 -15.58 0.24
C LEU A 52 -10.87 -14.66 0.01
N THR A 53 -10.96 -13.77 -0.97
CA THR A 53 -9.88 -12.80 -1.26
C THR A 53 -9.66 -11.85 -0.10
N LEU A 54 -10.73 -11.35 0.53
CA LEU A 54 -10.68 -10.53 1.75
C LEU A 54 -9.97 -11.28 2.87
N PHE A 55 -10.41 -12.51 3.15
CA PHE A 55 -9.84 -13.33 4.21
C PHE A 55 -8.36 -13.61 3.99
N VAL A 56 -7.99 -14.06 2.78
CA VAL A 56 -6.59 -14.36 2.44
C VAL A 56 -5.72 -13.11 2.51
N SER A 57 -6.20 -11.98 1.98
CA SER A 57 -5.45 -10.71 2.00
C SER A 57 -5.25 -10.21 3.43
N PHE A 58 -6.27 -10.32 4.28
CA PHE A 58 -6.18 -9.96 5.70
C PHE A 58 -5.14 -10.80 6.45
N ILE A 59 -5.19 -12.12 6.31
CA ILE A 59 -4.20 -13.03 6.92
C ILE A 59 -2.80 -12.72 6.39
N TYR A 60 -2.67 -12.47 5.09
CA TYR A 60 -1.38 -12.15 4.48
C TYR A 60 -0.80 -10.83 5.01
N CYS A 61 -1.62 -9.79 5.20
CA CYS A 61 -1.23 -8.54 5.85
C CYS A 61 -0.71 -8.78 7.27
N ILE A 62 -1.39 -9.61 8.08
CA ILE A 62 -0.94 -9.97 9.44
C ILE A 62 0.42 -10.67 9.40
N VAL A 63 0.59 -11.65 8.50
CA VAL A 63 1.85 -12.37 8.36
C VAL A 63 2.99 -11.43 7.97
N LEU A 64 2.75 -10.48 7.06
CA LEU A 64 3.76 -9.50 6.65
C LEU A 64 4.06 -8.50 7.76
N ALA A 65 3.07 -8.05 8.54
CA ALA A 65 3.30 -7.21 9.71
C ALA A 65 4.14 -7.94 10.78
N ALA A 66 3.84 -9.21 11.06
CA ALA A 66 4.65 -10.01 11.98
C ALA A 66 6.09 -10.23 11.46
N LYS A 67 6.27 -10.39 10.14
CA LYS A 67 7.59 -10.47 9.52
C LYS A 67 8.34 -9.14 9.60
N SER A 68 7.67 -8.01 9.37
CA SER A 68 8.28 -6.69 9.40
C SER A 68 8.79 -6.32 10.80
N MET A 69 8.08 -6.72 11.86
CA MET A 69 8.50 -6.50 13.26
C MET A 69 9.89 -7.08 13.58
N LYS A 70 10.34 -8.13 12.88
CA LYS A 70 11.69 -8.68 13.08
C LYS A 70 12.78 -7.66 12.77
N PHE A 71 12.53 -6.75 11.84
CA PHE A 71 13.48 -5.73 11.41
C PHE A 71 13.57 -4.52 12.34
N ALA A 72 12.64 -4.37 13.30
CA ALA A 72 12.62 -3.25 14.24
C ALA A 72 13.90 -3.13 15.09
N LYS A 73 14.64 -4.23 15.28
CA LYS A 73 15.92 -4.25 16.00
C LYS A 73 17.16 -4.19 15.09
N HIS A 74 16.96 -4.34 13.78
CA HIS A 74 18.03 -4.48 12.79
C HIS A 74 18.19 -3.27 11.89
N ILE A 75 17.15 -2.45 11.75
CA ILE A 75 17.16 -1.19 11.00
C ILE A 75 17.05 -0.02 11.97
N SER A 76 17.49 1.16 11.54
CA SER A 76 17.27 2.39 12.30
C SER A 76 15.78 2.63 12.56
N ASN A 77 15.44 3.29 13.68
CA ASN A 77 14.06 3.69 13.97
C ASN A 77 13.45 4.55 12.85
N LEU A 78 14.29 5.34 12.18
CA LEU A 78 13.88 6.19 11.07
C LEU A 78 13.56 5.35 9.82
N GLY A 79 14.35 4.31 9.55
CA GLY A 79 14.07 3.36 8.46
C GLY A 79 12.82 2.54 8.73
N TYR A 80 12.61 2.12 9.98
CA TYR A 80 11.43 1.35 10.35
C TYR A 80 10.13 2.17 10.30
N TRP A 81 10.12 3.40 10.82
CA TRP A 81 8.87 4.19 10.92
C TRP A 81 8.65 5.17 9.77
N ALA A 82 9.72 5.75 9.24
CA ALA A 82 9.66 6.79 8.21
C ALA A 82 10.18 6.32 6.85
N LEU A 83 10.59 5.04 6.72
CA LEU A 83 11.18 4.47 5.51
C LEU A 83 12.39 5.28 5.00
N LYS A 84 13.15 5.87 5.93
CA LYS A 84 14.41 6.55 5.62
C LYS A 84 15.61 5.67 5.95
N PHE A 85 16.28 5.20 4.91
CA PHE A 85 17.28 4.14 4.97
C PHE A 85 18.71 4.70 4.89
N ASN A 86 19.70 3.88 5.27
CA ASN A 86 21.10 4.27 5.17
C ASN A 86 21.68 3.92 3.79
N ASP A 87 21.19 2.83 3.18
CA ASP A 87 21.49 2.50 1.81
C ASP A 87 20.84 3.52 0.86
N GLU A 88 21.66 4.11 -0.02
CA GLU A 88 21.25 5.20 -0.90
C GLU A 88 20.19 4.76 -1.91
N TYR A 89 20.30 3.54 -2.44
CA TYR A 89 19.35 3.03 -3.42
C TYR A 89 18.01 2.68 -2.76
N VAL A 90 18.04 1.98 -1.63
CA VAL A 90 16.83 1.64 -0.86
C VAL A 90 16.11 2.92 -0.40
N ASP A 91 16.84 3.95 0.06
CA ASP A 91 16.26 5.25 0.43
C ASP A 91 15.68 6.01 -0.77
N TYR A 92 16.32 5.94 -1.92
CA TYR A 92 15.78 6.49 -3.16
C TYR A 92 14.46 5.81 -3.55
N VAL A 93 14.41 4.48 -3.53
CA VAL A 93 13.20 3.71 -3.90
C VAL A 93 12.05 4.00 -2.91
N SER A 94 12.33 4.01 -1.62
CA SER A 94 11.33 4.33 -0.60
C SER A 94 10.79 5.76 -0.78
N SER A 95 11.68 6.74 -0.93
CA SER A 95 11.33 8.16 -1.14
C SER A 95 10.54 8.38 -2.42
N PHE A 96 10.91 7.71 -3.52
CA PHE A 96 10.21 7.80 -4.79
C PHE A 96 8.79 7.26 -4.67
N SER A 97 8.62 6.09 -4.05
CA SER A 97 7.31 5.48 -3.85
C SER A 97 6.43 6.33 -2.93
N LEU A 98 6.96 6.84 -1.81
CA LEU A 98 6.24 7.73 -0.89
C LEU A 98 5.80 9.03 -1.56
N ARG A 99 6.65 9.60 -2.42
CA ARG A 99 6.30 10.81 -3.17
C ARG A 99 5.14 10.55 -4.12
N ALA A 100 5.18 9.46 -4.88
CA ALA A 100 4.07 9.10 -5.77
C ALA A 100 2.75 8.90 -5.01
N THR A 101 2.79 8.15 -3.90
CA THR A 101 1.64 7.94 -3.01
C THR A 101 1.10 9.25 -2.46
N CYS A 102 1.97 10.15 -2.01
CA CYS A 102 1.58 11.47 -1.51
C CYS A 102 0.86 12.29 -2.59
N HIS A 103 1.37 12.32 -3.83
CA HIS A 103 0.73 13.05 -4.92
C HIS A 103 -0.65 12.48 -5.26
N ILE A 104 -0.80 11.16 -5.28
CA ILE A 104 -2.11 10.50 -5.46
C ILE A 104 -3.07 10.97 -4.37
N MET A 105 -2.68 10.85 -3.09
CA MET A 105 -3.54 11.22 -1.96
C MET A 105 -3.88 12.71 -1.94
N VAL A 106 -2.92 13.58 -2.23
CA VAL A 106 -3.13 15.04 -2.23
C VAL A 106 -4.05 15.45 -3.39
N ILE A 107 -3.74 15.01 -4.61
CA ILE A 107 -4.54 15.39 -5.80
C ILE A 107 -5.95 14.80 -5.70
N GLY A 108 -6.06 13.52 -5.36
CA GLY A 108 -7.35 12.87 -5.17
C GLY A 108 -8.12 13.46 -4.00
N GLY A 109 -7.45 13.77 -2.89
CA GLY A 109 -8.06 14.42 -1.73
C GLY A 109 -8.59 15.82 -2.06
N ILE A 110 -7.84 16.64 -2.79
CA ILE A 110 -8.30 17.95 -3.27
C ILE A 110 -9.53 17.78 -4.18
N PHE A 111 -9.48 16.83 -5.10
CA PHE A 111 -10.59 16.57 -6.01
C PHE A 111 -11.87 16.16 -5.24
N LEU A 112 -11.73 15.26 -4.26
CA LEU A 112 -12.84 14.85 -3.40
C LEU A 112 -13.33 15.98 -2.49
N ALA A 113 -12.43 16.81 -1.96
CA ALA A 113 -12.82 17.96 -1.13
C ALA A 113 -13.60 19.02 -1.92
N TYR A 114 -13.25 19.23 -3.19
CA TYR A 114 -13.92 20.23 -4.03
C TYR A 114 -15.19 19.70 -4.70
N SER A 115 -15.16 18.45 -5.17
CA SER A 115 -16.24 17.88 -5.99
C SER A 115 -17.14 16.92 -5.21
N GLY A 116 -16.72 16.44 -4.04
CA GLY A 116 -17.35 15.35 -3.28
C GLY A 116 -18.83 15.54 -2.98
N ASP A 117 -19.23 16.78 -2.70
CA ASP A 117 -20.61 17.15 -2.36
C ASP A 117 -21.40 17.66 -3.58
N SER A 118 -20.78 17.71 -4.77
CA SER A 118 -21.47 18.18 -5.97
C SER A 118 -22.44 17.13 -6.49
N ASN A 119 -23.63 17.56 -6.91
CA ASN A 119 -24.65 16.66 -7.49
C ASN A 119 -24.13 15.89 -8.71
N TRP A 120 -23.25 16.52 -9.50
CA TRP A 120 -22.59 15.88 -10.63
C TRP A 120 -21.71 14.70 -10.20
N PHE A 121 -20.86 14.90 -9.18
CA PHE A 121 -19.96 13.86 -8.71
C PHE A 121 -20.71 12.74 -7.96
N ILE A 122 -21.68 13.09 -7.12
CA ILE A 122 -22.54 12.09 -6.45
C ILE A 122 -23.27 11.24 -7.49
N GLY A 123 -23.79 11.86 -8.56
CA GLY A 123 -24.38 11.15 -9.69
C GLY A 123 -23.39 10.24 -10.43
N LEU A 124 -22.13 10.65 -10.55
CA LEU A 124 -21.07 9.87 -11.19
C LEU A 124 -20.70 8.61 -10.39
N ILE A 125 -20.61 8.71 -9.06
CA ILE A 125 -20.16 7.59 -8.22
C ILE A 125 -21.30 6.64 -7.84
N THR A 126 -22.57 7.06 -7.94
CA THR A 126 -23.73 6.22 -7.62
C THR A 126 -23.65 4.87 -8.36
N PRO A 127 -23.80 3.71 -7.67
CA PRO A 127 -24.33 3.54 -6.31
C PRO A 127 -23.30 3.62 -5.17
N LEU A 128 -22.05 3.95 -5.45
CA LEU A 128 -20.98 4.08 -4.44
C LEU A 128 -21.17 5.34 -3.59
N LYS A 129 -20.66 5.29 -2.35
CA LYS A 129 -20.61 6.40 -1.40
C LYS A 129 -19.29 7.16 -1.51
N LEU A 130 -19.25 8.36 -0.93
CA LEU A 130 -18.01 9.15 -0.86
C LEU A 130 -16.88 8.41 -0.09
N THR A 131 -17.24 7.61 0.92
CA THR A 131 -16.30 6.73 1.63
C THR A 131 -15.66 5.69 0.72
N ASP A 132 -16.43 5.18 -0.24
CA ASP A 132 -15.97 4.19 -1.22
C ASP A 132 -15.00 4.85 -2.21
N ALA A 133 -15.25 6.11 -2.58
CA ALA A 133 -14.32 6.90 -3.38
C ALA A 133 -12.99 7.18 -2.65
N LEU A 134 -13.03 7.45 -1.34
CA LEU A 134 -11.82 7.55 -0.51
C LEU A 134 -11.09 6.21 -0.43
N GLN A 135 -11.82 5.10 -0.34
CA GLN A 135 -11.25 3.75 -0.34
C GLN A 135 -10.58 3.41 -1.67
N ILE A 136 -11.18 3.78 -2.80
CA ILE A 136 -10.55 3.69 -4.13
C ILE A 136 -9.24 4.48 -4.16
N LEU A 137 -9.24 5.70 -3.61
CA LEU A 137 -8.05 6.54 -3.56
C LEU A 137 -6.93 5.90 -2.72
N LEU A 138 -7.27 5.36 -1.55
CA LEU A 138 -6.34 4.61 -0.69
C LEU A 138 -5.81 3.35 -1.37
N CYS A 139 -6.69 2.62 -2.07
CA CYS A 139 -6.32 1.45 -2.85
C CYS A 139 -5.30 1.80 -3.94
N LEU A 140 -5.55 2.88 -4.71
CA LEU A 140 -4.63 3.33 -5.76
C LEU A 140 -3.27 3.77 -5.19
N ALA A 141 -3.29 4.49 -4.06
CA ALA A 141 -2.10 4.93 -3.36
C ALA A 141 -1.27 3.73 -2.85
N ALA A 142 -1.91 2.75 -2.20
CA ALA A 142 -1.27 1.53 -1.71
C ALA A 142 -0.74 0.64 -2.85
N ALA A 143 -1.51 0.49 -3.93
CA ALA A 143 -1.09 -0.27 -5.11
C ALA A 143 0.15 0.36 -5.74
N THR A 144 0.15 1.70 -5.91
CA THR A 144 1.27 2.44 -6.49
C THR A 144 2.51 2.35 -5.61
N HIS A 145 2.36 2.54 -4.30
CA HIS A 145 3.47 2.42 -3.35
C HIS A 145 4.16 1.06 -3.47
N GLY A 146 3.37 -0.02 -3.38
CA GLY A 146 3.89 -1.37 -3.43
C GLY A 146 4.47 -1.74 -4.80
N ALA A 147 3.80 -1.36 -5.89
CA ALA A 147 4.24 -1.67 -7.24
C ALA A 147 5.57 -0.99 -7.57
N LEU A 148 5.73 0.29 -7.20
CA LEU A 148 6.97 1.03 -7.44
C LEU A 148 8.15 0.44 -6.67
N ILE A 149 7.95 0.08 -5.40
CA ILE A 149 8.98 -0.59 -4.60
C ILE A 149 9.41 -1.90 -5.26
N LEU A 150 8.46 -2.80 -5.50
CA LEU A 150 8.77 -4.14 -6.01
C LEU A 150 9.37 -4.10 -7.42
N TRP A 151 8.92 -3.18 -8.26
CA TRP A 151 9.47 -3.03 -9.59
C TRP A 151 10.90 -2.50 -9.58
N LYS A 152 11.18 -1.46 -8.77
CA LYS A 152 12.51 -0.86 -8.69
C LYS A 152 13.53 -1.82 -8.06
N LEU A 153 13.20 -2.43 -6.93
CA LEU A 153 14.12 -3.39 -6.27
C LEU A 153 14.41 -4.60 -7.16
N ARG A 154 13.41 -5.13 -7.88
CA ARG A 154 13.63 -6.21 -8.85
C ARG A 154 14.51 -5.78 -10.02
N LYS A 155 14.43 -4.50 -10.42
CA LYS A 155 15.26 -3.97 -11.50
C LYS A 155 16.73 -4.06 -11.10
N GLU A 156 17.07 -3.67 -9.87
CA GLU A 156 18.45 -3.76 -9.35
C GLU A 156 19.00 -5.18 -9.40
N GLU A 157 18.23 -6.16 -8.91
CA GLU A 157 18.61 -7.59 -8.90
C GLU A 157 18.88 -8.17 -10.31
N LEU A 158 18.43 -7.51 -11.38
CA LEU A 158 18.61 -7.97 -12.76
C LEU A 158 19.78 -7.30 -13.47
N TYR A 159 20.32 -6.20 -12.93
CA TYR A 159 21.44 -5.45 -13.53
C TYR A 159 22.74 -5.54 -12.73
N GLU A 160 22.71 -6.15 -11.53
CA GLU A 160 23.88 -6.73 -10.83
C GLU A 160 24.15 -8.17 -11.27
#